data_AF-A0A938SIT3-F1
#
_entry.id   AF-A0A938SIT3-F1
#
_cell.length_a   1.000
_cell.length_b   1.000
_cell.length_c   1.000
_cell.angle_alpha   90.00
_cell.angle_beta   90.00
_cell.angle_gamma   90.00
#
_symmetry.space_group_name_H-M   'P 1'
#
loop_
_entity.id
_entity.type
_entity.pdbx_description
1 polymer ?
#
loop_
_entity_poly.entity_id
_entity_poly.type
_entity_poly.pdbx_seq_one_letter_code
_entity_poly.pdbx_strand_id
1 'polypeptide(L)'
;MTERSDLLKRLQDLRELSVHKKCQLTKAEQEEIRTVLSALCAADTEGYRASMEALADFPAEVGATLLADAWSALIGAQFPVPRDLREAKFNTDLGKRLRISLAQRLLAKDQDSALRVLLDVCMEMKPAKKPIPTSKDLELLRTALLEPSGQSLGRLPLANAMGSQVSILTAHLLAAAFLHKKSQKPLPPQLQLAIIRWANGCPKLGQPTPEVANAIVQAVKTWDGDFRAILAKEVGMFQGTLRDVLASAGCTGSDTEKTQTAQTTVASSPADATAELRSPRQPAQYDALYEIERIGKYVQNLEGQIKQHRQKIQTAERDWQQAHSELEIARREREDARRQASVEHDSATRLAGEKSELHKEAESLQSEIDRLREQLRAAESRHEQAVASHSEQLNTLSERIAREGEHWVGAFRNRIGARVQKYADDLKNASDMPMTDDLGKAIRNQMKQLLWILKSDGVKINGDF
;
A
#
# COMPACT_ATOMS: atom_id res chain seq x y z
N MET A 1 31.76 -0.02 14.65
CA MET A 1 31.23 1.30 15.03
C MET A 1 31.81 2.45 14.21
N THR A 2 33.07 2.38 13.75
CA THR A 2 33.72 3.39 12.90
C THR A 2 33.04 3.56 11.53
N GLU A 3 32.75 2.46 10.82
CA GLU A 3 32.15 2.51 9.47
C GLU A 3 30.78 3.21 9.42
N ARG A 4 29.94 3.04 10.44
CA ARG A 4 28.62 3.71 10.51
C ARG A 4 28.76 5.21 10.69
N SER A 5 29.68 5.64 11.55
CA SER A 5 29.95 7.07 11.79
C SER A 5 30.44 7.74 10.51
N ASP A 6 31.28 7.04 9.74
CA ASP A 6 31.80 7.54 8.46
C ASP A 6 30.68 7.64 7.40
N LEU A 7 29.80 6.64 7.32
CA LEU A 7 28.63 6.67 6.43
C LEU A 7 27.63 7.78 6.78
N LEU A 8 27.35 8.01 8.06
CA LEU A 8 26.45 9.09 8.51
C LEU A 8 27.05 10.47 8.20
N LYS A 9 28.37 10.64 8.40
CA LYS A 9 29.06 11.87 8.02
C LYS A 9 29.00 12.09 6.51
N ARG A 10 29.24 11.04 5.72
CA ARG A 10 29.14 11.12 4.26
C ARG A 10 27.72 11.44 3.79
N LEU A 11 26.71 10.87 4.44
CA LEU A 11 25.31 11.18 4.17
C LEU A 11 25.01 12.67 4.43
N GLN A 12 25.54 13.24 5.50
CA GLN A 12 25.41 14.67 5.80
C GLN A 12 26.02 15.54 4.67
N ASP A 13 27.25 15.23 4.25
CA ASP A 13 27.92 15.95 3.16
C ASP A 13 27.10 15.89 1.85
N LEU A 14 26.53 14.72 1.54
CA LEU A 14 25.70 14.52 0.36
C LEU A 14 24.36 15.27 0.44
N ARG A 15 23.77 15.38 1.64
CA ARG A 15 22.56 16.20 1.86
C ARG A 15 22.85 17.68 1.60
N GLU A 16 23.95 18.19 2.15
CA GLU A 16 24.38 19.58 1.91
C GLU A 16 24.62 19.85 0.43
N LEU A 17 25.26 18.91 -0.27
CA LEU A 17 25.45 18.98 -1.73
C LEU A 17 24.13 19.00 -2.49
N SER A 18 23.17 18.14 -2.12
CA SER A 18 21.84 18.08 -2.75
C SER A 18 21.05 19.38 -2.57
N VAL A 19 21.08 19.95 -1.36
CA VAL A 19 20.46 21.23 -1.04
C VAL A 19 21.10 22.35 -1.86
N HIS A 20 22.44 22.40 -1.92
CA HIS A 20 23.17 23.41 -2.68
C HIS A 20 22.86 23.34 -4.18
N LYS A 21 22.75 22.12 -4.73
CA LYS A 21 22.42 21.88 -6.15
C LYS A 21 20.92 21.84 -6.44
N LYS A 22 20.05 22.15 -5.47
CA LYS A 22 18.58 22.10 -5.63
C LYS A 22 18.09 20.76 -6.21
N CYS A 23 18.64 19.65 -5.74
CA CYS A 23 18.37 18.29 -6.22
C CYS A 23 18.74 18.03 -7.70
N GLN A 24 19.58 18.86 -8.32
CA GLN A 24 20.13 18.61 -9.67
C GLN A 24 21.48 17.91 -9.58
N LEU A 25 21.44 16.66 -9.12
CA LEU A 25 22.63 15.83 -8.94
C LEU A 25 22.99 15.07 -10.22
N THR A 26 24.29 14.89 -10.47
CA THR A 26 24.81 14.06 -11.55
C THR A 26 24.50 12.58 -11.30
N LYS A 27 24.55 11.74 -12.35
CA LYS A 27 24.30 10.30 -12.21
C LYS A 27 25.27 9.63 -11.21
N ALA A 28 26.53 10.05 -11.20
CA ALA A 28 27.54 9.52 -10.27
C ALA A 28 27.19 9.87 -8.81
N GLU A 29 26.78 11.11 -8.55
CA GLU A 29 26.36 11.55 -7.21
C GLU A 29 25.09 10.82 -6.74
N GLN A 30 24.13 10.60 -7.65
CA GLN A 30 22.92 9.82 -7.36
C GLN A 30 23.23 8.36 -7.00
N GLU A 31 24.20 7.75 -7.70
CA GLU A 31 24.65 6.39 -7.42
C GLU A 31 25.38 6.28 -6.07
N GLU A 32 26.21 7.28 -5.76
CA GLU A 32 26.89 7.36 -4.46
C GLU A 32 25.88 7.47 -3.32
N ILE A 33 24.88 8.36 -3.44
CA ILE A 33 23.80 8.50 -2.45
C ILE A 33 23.07 7.16 -2.26
N ARG A 34 22.74 6.47 -3.36
CA ARG A 34 22.06 5.17 -3.28
C ARG A 34 22.92 4.14 -2.53
N THR A 35 24.23 4.11 -2.80
CA THR A 35 25.17 3.20 -2.14
C THR A 35 25.24 3.47 -0.64
N VAL A 36 25.41 4.73 -0.25
CA VAL A 36 25.48 5.15 1.16
C VAL A 36 24.17 4.84 1.90
N LEU A 37 23.03 5.22 1.33
CA LEU A 37 21.72 4.96 1.93
C LEU A 37 21.42 3.46 2.01
N SER A 38 21.78 2.67 0.99
CA SER A 38 21.58 1.23 1.00
C SER A 38 22.42 0.55 2.09
N ALA A 39 23.68 0.97 2.26
CA ALA A 39 24.54 0.47 3.33
C ALA A 39 24.00 0.82 4.72
N LEU A 40 23.49 2.04 4.90
CA LEU A 40 22.89 2.48 6.17
C LEU A 40 21.58 1.73 6.49
N CYS A 41 20.69 1.53 5.51
CA CYS A 41 19.47 0.73 5.68
C CYS A 41 19.75 -0.73 6.06
N ALA A 42 20.86 -1.30 5.57
CA ALA A 42 21.24 -2.69 5.86
C ALA A 42 21.96 -2.87 7.21
N ALA A 43 22.47 -1.80 7.80
CA ALA A 43 23.28 -1.87 9.02
C ALA A 43 22.44 -2.13 10.27
N ASP A 44 21.49 -1.25 10.58
CA ASP A 44 20.65 -1.31 11.78
C ASP A 44 19.40 -0.39 11.66
N THR A 45 18.56 -0.43 12.69
CA THR A 45 17.34 0.42 12.78
C THR A 45 17.66 1.91 12.83
N GLU A 46 18.81 2.31 13.37
CA GLU A 46 19.23 3.71 13.41
C GLU A 46 19.65 4.21 12.02
N GLY A 47 20.39 3.39 11.27
CA GLY A 47 20.78 3.66 9.88
C GLY A 47 19.58 3.71 8.94
N TYR A 48 18.60 2.82 9.13
CA TYR A 48 17.30 2.93 8.45
C TYR A 48 16.61 4.27 8.73
N ARG A 49 16.50 4.67 10.01
CA ARG A 49 15.86 5.94 10.38
C ARG A 49 16.57 7.15 9.77
N ALA A 50 17.90 7.20 9.86
CA ALA A 50 18.71 8.26 9.27
C ALA A 50 18.54 8.32 7.74
N SER A 51 18.46 7.16 7.09
CA SER A 51 18.21 7.08 5.65
C SER A 51 16.83 7.61 5.29
N MET A 52 15.79 7.20 6.00
CA MET A 52 14.41 7.68 5.79
C MET A 52 14.26 9.19 6.05
N GLU A 53 15.00 9.74 7.01
CA GLU A 53 15.03 11.19 7.24
C GLU A 53 15.69 11.95 6.09
N ALA A 54 16.78 11.42 5.54
CA ALA A 54 17.51 12.06 4.46
C ALA A 54 16.81 11.98 3.09
N LEU A 55 15.92 11.00 2.87
CA LEU A 55 15.22 10.81 1.58
C LEU A 55 14.45 12.04 1.10
N ALA A 56 13.95 12.87 2.02
CA ALA A 56 13.23 14.10 1.68
C ALA A 56 14.12 15.18 1.03
N ASP A 57 15.44 15.09 1.20
CA ASP A 57 16.40 16.08 0.70
C ASP A 57 17.04 15.70 -0.64
N PHE A 58 16.70 14.52 -1.18
CA PHE A 58 17.27 13.97 -2.40
C PHE A 58 16.27 13.95 -3.55
N PRO A 59 16.74 13.78 -4.80
CA PRO A 59 15.86 13.59 -5.94
C PRO A 59 14.96 12.36 -5.74
N ALA A 60 13.66 12.53 -6.03
CA ALA A 60 12.64 11.50 -5.84
C ALA A 60 12.99 10.13 -6.45
N GLU A 61 13.66 10.12 -7.61
CA GLU A 61 14.08 8.88 -8.29
C GLU A 61 15.12 8.08 -7.51
N VAL A 62 16.02 8.73 -6.78
CA VAL A 62 17.04 8.05 -5.97
C VAL A 62 16.36 7.28 -4.84
N GLY A 63 15.47 7.96 -4.11
CA GLY A 63 14.71 7.34 -3.03
C GLY A 63 13.75 6.26 -3.51
N ALA A 64 13.04 6.50 -4.62
CA ALA A 64 12.14 5.51 -5.21
C ALA A 64 12.88 4.25 -5.67
N THR A 65 14.07 4.40 -6.26
CA THR A 65 14.90 3.26 -6.68
C THR A 65 15.43 2.49 -5.47
N LEU A 66 16.03 3.19 -4.51
CA LEU A 66 16.55 2.59 -3.28
C LEU A 66 15.47 1.77 -2.55
N LEU A 67 14.32 2.39 -2.28
CA LEU A 67 13.24 1.75 -1.55
C LEU A 67 12.63 0.59 -2.34
N ALA A 68 12.48 0.71 -3.66
CA ALA A 68 11.97 -0.39 -4.49
C ALA A 68 12.96 -1.57 -4.55
N ASP A 69 14.27 -1.33 -4.51
CA ASP A 69 15.30 -2.37 -4.53
C ASP A 69 15.46 -3.07 -3.18
N ALA A 70 15.36 -2.31 -2.09
CA ALA A 70 15.42 -2.85 -0.73
C ALA A 70 14.06 -3.32 -0.18
N TRP A 71 12.95 -3.19 -0.95
CA TRP A 71 11.58 -3.33 -0.43
C TRP A 71 11.34 -4.65 0.30
N SER A 72 11.67 -5.78 -0.33
CA SER A 72 11.46 -7.11 0.27
C SER A 72 12.27 -7.32 1.54
N ALA A 73 13.52 -6.85 1.56
CA ALA A 73 14.37 -6.92 2.74
C ALA A 73 13.84 -6.03 3.88
N LEU A 74 13.39 -4.82 3.56
CA LEU A 74 12.86 -3.87 4.54
C LEU A 74 11.55 -4.36 5.17
N ILE A 75 10.63 -4.86 4.35
CA ILE A 75 9.36 -5.41 4.84
C ILE A 75 9.59 -6.73 5.59
N GLY A 76 10.49 -7.60 5.12
CA GLY A 76 10.87 -8.83 5.81
C GLY A 76 11.51 -8.59 7.18
N ALA A 77 12.31 -7.53 7.30
CA ALA A 77 12.88 -7.06 8.57
C ALA A 77 11.87 -6.26 9.44
N GLN A 78 10.61 -6.16 9.02
CA GLN A 78 9.53 -5.45 9.72
C GLN A 78 9.77 -3.95 9.92
N PHE A 79 10.56 -3.31 9.05
CA PHE A 79 10.71 -1.86 9.08
C PHE A 79 9.40 -1.16 8.68
N PRO A 80 9.02 -0.06 9.35
CA PRO A 80 7.74 0.62 9.15
C PRO A 80 7.70 1.53 7.91
N VAL A 81 8.29 1.11 6.78
CA VAL A 81 8.44 1.93 5.55
C VAL A 81 7.12 2.59 5.10
N PRO A 82 5.99 1.87 4.98
CA PRO A 82 4.74 2.49 4.56
C PRO A 82 4.21 3.53 5.55
N ARG A 83 4.49 3.37 6.85
CA ARG A 83 4.10 4.32 7.89
C ARG A 83 4.97 5.57 7.84
N ASP A 84 6.27 5.41 7.71
CA ASP A 84 7.24 6.51 7.69
C ASP A 84 7.04 7.39 6.44
N LEU A 85 6.65 6.80 5.30
CA LEU A 85 6.30 7.54 4.09
C LEU A 85 5.03 8.40 4.21
N ARG A 86 4.21 8.19 5.24
CA ARG A 86 3.01 9.02 5.53
C ARG A 86 3.31 10.19 6.47
N GLU A 87 4.54 10.31 6.95
CA GLU A 87 4.93 11.42 7.81
C GLU A 87 4.86 12.76 7.07
N ALA A 88 4.56 13.84 7.81
CA ALA A 88 4.37 15.17 7.25
C ALA A 88 5.54 15.67 6.38
N LYS A 89 6.76 15.19 6.62
CA LYS A 89 7.96 15.52 5.81
C LYS A 89 7.83 15.08 4.34
N PHE A 90 7.05 14.04 4.07
CA PHE A 90 6.80 13.55 2.71
C PHE A 90 5.54 14.14 2.06
N ASN A 91 4.85 15.07 2.74
CA ASN A 91 3.68 15.77 2.19
C ASN A 91 4.08 16.96 1.30
N THR A 92 5.34 17.03 0.89
CA THR A 92 5.91 18.02 -0.03
C THR A 92 5.77 17.57 -1.49
N ASP A 93 5.97 18.46 -2.45
CA ASP A 93 5.96 18.12 -3.89
C ASP A 93 7.00 17.04 -4.23
N LEU A 94 8.17 17.08 -3.59
CA LEU A 94 9.22 16.06 -3.74
C LEU A 94 8.83 14.73 -3.10
N GLY A 95 8.22 14.75 -1.92
CA GLY A 95 7.74 13.54 -1.25
C GLY A 95 6.60 12.84 -2.00
N LYS A 96 5.68 13.60 -2.60
CA LYS A 96 4.65 13.06 -3.51
C LYS A 96 5.27 12.41 -4.75
N ARG A 97 6.26 13.07 -5.37
CA ARG A 97 7.04 12.52 -6.49
C ARG A 97 7.69 11.20 -6.12
N LEU A 98 8.39 11.16 -4.98
CA LEU A 98 9.05 9.96 -4.47
C LEU A 98 8.08 8.81 -4.30
N ARG A 99 6.92 9.04 -3.65
CA ARG A 99 5.93 7.99 -3.40
C ARG A 99 5.27 7.48 -4.68
N ILE A 100 4.99 8.35 -5.65
CA ILE A 100 4.42 7.93 -6.93
C ILE A 100 5.45 7.15 -7.76
N SER A 101 6.70 7.64 -7.86
CA SER A 101 7.78 6.91 -8.54
C SER A 101 8.08 5.56 -7.87
N LEU A 102 8.03 5.51 -6.52
CA LEU A 102 8.16 4.28 -5.76
C LEU A 102 7.05 3.30 -6.11
N ALA A 103 5.78 3.74 -6.07
CA ALA A 103 4.67 2.88 -6.39
C ALA A 103 4.75 2.34 -7.83
N GLN A 104 5.13 3.18 -8.80
CA GLN A 104 5.35 2.74 -10.18
C GLN A 104 6.36 1.59 -10.26
N ARG A 105 7.46 1.67 -9.50
CA ARG A 105 8.48 0.60 -9.45
C ARG A 105 7.98 -0.64 -8.71
N LEU A 106 7.19 -0.46 -7.66
CA LEU A 106 6.60 -1.57 -6.90
C LEU A 106 5.55 -2.33 -7.70
N LEU A 107 4.88 -1.75 -8.70
CA LEU A 107 3.91 -2.48 -9.53
C LEU A 107 4.47 -3.74 -10.21
N ALA A 108 5.79 -3.83 -10.39
CA ALA A 108 6.45 -5.01 -10.92
C ALA A 108 6.87 -6.03 -9.85
N LYS A 109 7.01 -5.62 -8.58
CA LYS A 109 7.57 -6.43 -7.49
C LYS A 109 6.53 -6.81 -6.43
N ASP A 110 5.70 -5.85 -6.01
CA ASP A 110 4.68 -5.97 -4.98
C ASP A 110 3.50 -5.02 -5.30
N GLN A 111 2.48 -5.58 -5.93
CA GLN A 111 1.31 -4.85 -6.42
C GLN A 111 0.44 -4.28 -5.30
N ASP A 112 0.32 -4.99 -4.17
CA ASP A 112 -0.50 -4.57 -3.04
C ASP A 112 0.14 -3.38 -2.32
N SER A 113 1.45 -3.42 -2.11
CA SER A 113 2.19 -2.27 -1.56
C SER A 113 2.16 -1.06 -2.49
N ALA A 114 2.31 -1.29 -3.80
CA ALA A 114 2.20 -0.23 -4.81
C ALA A 114 0.83 0.48 -4.72
N LEU A 115 -0.26 -0.30 -4.67
CA LEU A 115 -1.61 0.23 -4.55
C LEU A 115 -1.79 1.02 -3.26
N ARG A 116 -1.32 0.52 -2.11
CA ARG A 116 -1.42 1.25 -0.82
C ARG A 116 -0.70 2.60 -0.87
N VAL A 117 0.53 2.63 -1.38
CA VAL A 117 1.31 3.88 -1.52
C VAL A 117 0.60 4.87 -2.44
N LEU A 118 0.02 4.42 -3.57
CA LEU A 118 -0.75 5.28 -4.47
C LEU A 118 -2.01 5.85 -3.80
N LEU A 119 -2.76 5.00 -3.11
CA LEU A 119 -3.97 5.43 -2.41
C LEU A 119 -3.64 6.48 -1.35
N ASP A 120 -2.59 6.29 -0.57
CA ASP A 120 -2.15 7.25 0.44
C ASP A 120 -1.84 8.62 -0.19
N VAL A 121 -1.05 8.65 -1.27
CA VAL A 121 -0.73 9.90 -1.97
C VAL A 121 -1.97 10.55 -2.56
N CYS A 122 -2.87 9.79 -3.20
CA CYS A 122 -4.10 10.35 -3.77
C CYS A 122 -5.04 10.92 -2.71
N MET A 123 -5.09 10.32 -1.51
CA MET A 123 -5.88 10.86 -0.39
C MET A 123 -5.35 12.22 0.07
N GLU A 124 -4.03 12.41 0.08
CA GLU A 124 -3.39 13.67 0.47
C GLU A 124 -3.42 14.74 -0.63
N MET A 125 -3.57 14.34 -1.90
CA MET A 125 -3.69 15.26 -3.03
C MET A 125 -5.02 16.03 -3.07
N LYS A 126 -5.99 15.69 -2.21
CA LYS A 126 -7.26 16.43 -2.10
C LYS A 126 -7.05 17.78 -1.40
N PRO A 127 -7.16 18.92 -2.10
CA PRO A 127 -7.16 20.22 -1.43
C PRO A 127 -8.44 20.38 -0.59
N ALA A 128 -8.32 20.96 0.60
CA ALA A 128 -9.41 21.11 1.59
C ALA A 128 -10.70 21.79 1.08
N LYS A 129 -10.68 22.43 -0.10
CA LYS A 129 -11.79 23.20 -0.68
C LYS A 129 -12.22 22.75 -2.08
N LYS A 130 -11.53 21.81 -2.74
CA LYS A 130 -11.88 21.39 -4.12
C LYS A 130 -11.92 19.87 -4.24
N PRO A 131 -12.86 19.33 -5.05
CA PRO A 131 -12.98 17.90 -5.25
C PRO A 131 -11.89 17.29 -6.14
N ILE A 132 -11.08 18.13 -6.81
CA ILE A 132 -10.07 17.73 -7.79
C ILE A 132 -8.67 18.17 -7.32
N PRO A 133 -7.62 17.35 -7.52
CA PRO A 133 -6.23 17.72 -7.25
C PRO A 133 -5.78 18.98 -7.97
N THR A 134 -4.66 19.55 -7.52
CA THR A 134 -4.07 20.68 -8.23
C THR A 134 -3.54 20.25 -9.60
N SER A 135 -3.44 21.19 -10.54
CA SER A 135 -2.87 20.90 -11.87
C SER A 135 -1.43 20.34 -11.83
N LYS A 136 -0.66 20.66 -10.78
CA LYS A 136 0.68 20.09 -10.58
C LYS A 136 0.62 18.62 -10.16
N ASP A 137 -0.32 18.28 -9.28
CA ASP A 137 -0.55 16.89 -8.83
C ASP A 137 -1.08 16.02 -9.99
N LEU A 138 -1.99 16.56 -10.81
CA LEU A 138 -2.49 15.86 -12.00
C LEU A 138 -1.39 15.60 -13.01
N GLU A 139 -0.49 16.56 -13.23
CA GLU A 139 0.67 16.37 -14.12
C GLU A 139 1.61 15.29 -13.60
N LEU A 140 1.79 15.23 -12.28
CA LEU A 140 2.60 14.20 -11.65
C LEU A 140 2.02 12.81 -11.89
N LEU A 141 0.72 12.62 -11.66
CA LEU A 141 0.03 11.36 -11.94
C LEU A 141 0.09 11.00 -13.42
N ARG A 142 -0.09 11.99 -14.29
CA ARG A 142 -0.04 11.80 -15.75
C ARG A 142 1.34 11.30 -16.21
N THR A 143 2.39 12.01 -15.86
CA THR A 143 3.77 11.71 -16.30
C THR A 143 4.29 10.39 -15.72
N ALA A 144 3.96 10.08 -14.46
CA ALA A 144 4.46 8.88 -13.80
C ALA A 144 3.62 7.61 -14.06
N LEU A 145 2.30 7.72 -14.22
CA LEU A 145 1.42 6.55 -14.31
C LEU A 145 0.79 6.33 -15.69
N LEU A 146 0.51 7.41 -16.45
CA LEU A 146 -0.23 7.32 -17.71
C LEU A 146 0.68 7.31 -18.93
N GLU A 147 1.66 8.23 -18.99
CA GLU A 147 2.58 8.38 -20.11
C GLU A 147 3.50 7.18 -20.39
N PRO A 148 3.85 6.32 -19.41
CA PRO A 148 4.49 5.01 -19.65
C PRO A 148 3.61 3.99 -20.40
N SER A 149 2.76 4.44 -21.33
CA SER A 149 1.83 3.67 -22.16
C SER A 149 0.71 2.95 -21.40
N GLY A 150 0.34 3.40 -20.20
CA GLY A 150 -0.77 2.82 -19.42
C GLY A 150 -0.56 1.38 -18.94
N GLN A 151 0.60 0.76 -19.19
CA GLN A 151 0.92 -0.61 -18.76
C GLN A 151 0.85 -0.76 -17.23
N SER A 152 1.14 0.33 -16.51
CA SER A 152 1.09 0.41 -15.05
C SER A 152 -0.31 0.20 -14.49
N LEU A 153 -1.36 0.65 -15.18
CA LEU A 153 -2.73 0.63 -14.66
C LEU A 153 -3.33 -0.78 -14.63
N GLY A 154 -3.01 -1.62 -15.63
CA GLY A 154 -3.49 -3.00 -15.70
C GLY A 154 -2.93 -3.91 -14.61
N ARG A 155 -1.85 -3.51 -13.92
CA ARG A 155 -1.19 -4.28 -12.84
C ARG A 155 -1.71 -3.94 -11.44
N LEU A 156 -2.69 -3.04 -11.32
CA LEU A 156 -3.22 -2.63 -10.02
C LEU A 156 -4.23 -3.67 -9.50
N PRO A 157 -4.07 -4.21 -8.28
CA PRO A 157 -4.93 -5.24 -7.70
C PRO A 157 -6.20 -4.62 -7.10
N LEU A 158 -7.03 -4.01 -7.94
CA LEU A 158 -8.20 -3.24 -7.51
C LEU A 158 -9.31 -4.07 -6.85
N ALA A 159 -9.30 -5.39 -7.04
CA ALA A 159 -10.30 -6.30 -6.47
C ALA A 159 -10.28 -6.34 -4.93
N ASN A 160 -9.12 -6.06 -4.32
CA ASN A 160 -8.89 -6.22 -2.88
C ASN A 160 -8.99 -4.90 -2.08
N ALA A 161 -9.12 -3.76 -2.75
CA ALA A 161 -9.10 -2.45 -2.10
C ALA A 161 -10.50 -1.93 -1.73
N MET A 162 -10.57 -1.10 -0.68
CA MET A 162 -11.82 -0.46 -0.26
C MET A 162 -12.37 0.42 -1.38
N GLY A 163 -13.63 0.19 -1.76
CA GLY A 163 -14.23 0.85 -2.93
C GLY A 163 -14.26 2.39 -2.89
N SER A 164 -14.26 3.00 -1.70
CA SER A 164 -14.17 4.46 -1.55
C SER A 164 -12.77 5.03 -1.85
N GLN A 165 -11.70 4.25 -1.64
CA GLN A 165 -10.33 4.67 -1.93
C GLN A 165 -10.03 4.48 -3.42
N VAL A 166 -10.48 3.35 -3.98
CA VAL A 166 -10.38 3.07 -5.42
C VAL A 166 -11.09 4.14 -6.24
N SER A 167 -12.29 4.59 -5.82
CA SER A 167 -13.02 5.64 -6.53
C SER A 167 -12.27 6.98 -6.58
N ILE A 168 -11.52 7.32 -5.52
CA ILE A 168 -10.68 8.53 -5.46
C ILE A 168 -9.52 8.42 -6.45
N LEU A 169 -8.80 7.29 -6.43
CA LEU A 169 -7.72 7.02 -7.38
C LEU A 169 -8.23 7.10 -8.83
N THR A 170 -9.34 6.41 -9.13
CA THR A 170 -9.93 6.42 -10.48
C THR A 170 -10.36 7.83 -10.91
N ALA A 171 -10.96 8.62 -10.01
CA ALA A 171 -11.32 10.00 -10.31
C ALA A 171 -10.09 10.88 -10.57
N HIS A 172 -8.99 10.69 -9.83
CA HIS A 172 -7.75 11.45 -10.01
C HIS A 172 -7.05 11.08 -11.31
N LEU A 173 -7.07 9.81 -11.71
CA LEU A 173 -6.49 9.35 -12.98
C LEU A 173 -7.33 9.80 -14.18
N LEU A 174 -8.66 9.77 -14.09
CA LEU A 174 -9.53 10.37 -15.11
C LEU A 174 -9.29 11.88 -15.22
N ALA A 175 -9.17 12.59 -14.10
CA ALA A 175 -8.80 14.00 -14.10
C ALA A 175 -7.44 14.23 -14.78
N ALA A 176 -6.42 13.44 -14.46
CA ALA A 176 -5.08 13.55 -15.05
C ALA A 176 -5.06 13.24 -16.56
N ALA A 177 -5.97 12.39 -17.04
CA ALA A 177 -6.06 12.01 -18.45
C ALA A 177 -6.74 13.08 -19.32
N PHE A 178 -7.73 13.78 -18.78
CA PHE A 178 -8.62 14.67 -19.54
C PHE A 178 -8.45 16.15 -19.20
N LEU A 179 -8.14 16.50 -17.95
CA LEU A 179 -7.87 17.88 -17.53
C LEU A 179 -6.40 18.22 -17.76
N HIS A 180 -6.12 18.94 -18.85
CA HIS A 180 -4.78 19.40 -19.19
C HIS A 180 -4.78 20.93 -19.35
N LYS A 181 -3.63 21.56 -19.08
CA LYS A 181 -3.47 22.99 -19.35
C LYS A 181 -3.42 23.21 -20.86
N LYS A 182 -3.80 24.41 -21.32
CA LYS A 182 -3.68 24.81 -22.74
C LYS A 182 -2.26 24.63 -23.31
N SER A 183 -1.24 24.68 -22.45
CA SER A 183 0.17 24.50 -22.81
C SER A 183 0.61 23.03 -22.92
N GLN A 184 -0.23 22.08 -22.53
CA GLN A 184 0.10 20.65 -22.52
C GLN A 184 -0.63 19.95 -23.66
N LYS A 185 0.08 19.05 -24.34
CA LYS A 185 -0.54 18.23 -25.38
C LYS A 185 -1.55 17.27 -24.73
N PRO A 186 -2.77 17.10 -25.27
CA PRO A 186 -3.66 16.05 -24.79
C PRO A 186 -3.02 14.66 -24.94
N LEU A 187 -3.38 13.72 -24.06
CA LEU A 187 -2.96 12.32 -24.24
C LEU A 187 -3.54 11.75 -25.55
N PRO A 188 -2.86 10.80 -26.21
CA PRO A 188 -3.39 10.16 -27.42
C PRO A 188 -4.76 9.51 -27.17
N PRO A 189 -5.70 9.55 -28.14
CA PRO A 189 -7.03 8.95 -28.01
C PRO A 189 -7.00 7.47 -27.56
N GLN A 190 -6.03 6.70 -28.05
CA GLN A 190 -5.83 5.30 -27.64
C GLN A 190 -5.59 5.14 -26.13
N LEU A 191 -4.78 6.02 -25.54
CA LEU A 191 -4.47 5.98 -24.11
C LEU A 191 -5.66 6.50 -23.28
N GLN A 192 -6.34 7.55 -23.75
CA GLN A 192 -7.56 8.05 -23.11
C GLN A 192 -8.67 6.98 -23.10
N LEU A 193 -8.86 6.25 -24.20
CA LEU A 193 -9.80 5.12 -24.29
C LEU A 193 -9.40 3.97 -23.35
N ALA A 194 -8.10 3.63 -23.29
CA ALA A 194 -7.60 2.60 -22.37
C ALA A 194 -7.88 2.96 -20.90
N ILE A 195 -7.74 4.24 -20.53
CA ILE A 195 -8.04 4.74 -19.18
C ILE A 195 -9.54 4.69 -18.90
N ILE A 196 -10.40 5.03 -19.87
CA ILE A 196 -11.87 4.88 -19.73
C ILE A 196 -12.24 3.41 -19.50
N ARG A 197 -11.68 2.48 -20.31
CA ARG A 197 -11.90 1.04 -20.15
C ARG A 197 -11.43 0.53 -18.78
N TRP A 198 -10.24 0.95 -18.34
CA TRP A 198 -9.71 0.61 -17.02
C TRP A 198 -10.61 1.14 -15.89
N ALA A 199 -11.06 2.40 -15.99
CA ALA A 199 -11.97 2.99 -15.01
C ALA A 199 -13.30 2.24 -14.92
N ASN A 200 -13.81 1.72 -16.05
CA ASN A 200 -15.02 0.91 -16.08
C ASN A 200 -14.89 -0.45 -15.39
N GLY A 201 -13.69 -1.05 -15.42
CA GLY A 201 -13.39 -2.31 -14.74
C GLY A 201 -13.37 -2.19 -13.21
N CYS A 202 -13.44 -0.97 -12.66
CA CYS A 202 -13.42 -0.74 -11.22
C CYS A 202 -14.80 -1.02 -10.60
N PRO A 203 -14.93 -1.90 -9.59
CA PRO A 203 -16.23 -2.39 -9.10
C PRO A 203 -17.15 -1.34 -8.45
N LYS A 204 -16.62 -0.17 -8.07
CA LYS A 204 -17.39 0.96 -7.49
C LYS A 204 -16.89 2.28 -8.04
N LEU A 205 -17.17 2.55 -9.31
CA LEU A 205 -16.83 3.83 -9.89
C LEU A 205 -17.74 4.93 -9.31
N GLY A 206 -17.14 5.85 -8.55
CA GLY A 206 -17.85 7.06 -8.13
C GLY A 206 -18.25 7.92 -9.33
N GLN A 207 -19.27 8.77 -9.18
CA GLN A 207 -19.61 9.71 -10.24
C GLN A 207 -18.42 10.65 -10.51
N PRO A 208 -17.95 10.76 -11.77
CA PRO A 208 -16.94 11.73 -12.11
C PRO A 208 -17.47 13.14 -11.82
N THR A 209 -16.58 14.03 -11.35
CA THR A 209 -16.99 15.42 -11.10
C THR A 209 -17.44 16.07 -12.41
N PRO A 210 -18.36 17.06 -12.37
CA PRO A 210 -18.87 17.71 -13.57
C PRO A 210 -17.76 18.28 -14.48
N GLU A 211 -16.67 18.79 -13.87
CA GLU A 211 -15.49 19.27 -14.60
C GLU A 211 -14.79 18.17 -15.39
N VAL A 212 -14.58 16.99 -14.79
CA VAL A 212 -13.97 15.83 -15.46
C VAL A 212 -14.91 15.26 -16.51
N ALA A 213 -16.20 15.14 -16.21
CA ALA A 213 -17.22 14.69 -17.16
C ALA A 213 -17.26 15.57 -18.42
N ASN A 214 -17.28 16.90 -18.24
CA ASN A 214 -17.24 17.84 -19.36
C ASN A 214 -15.94 17.72 -20.17
N ALA A 215 -14.79 17.54 -19.50
CA ALA A 215 -13.51 17.36 -20.18
C ALA A 215 -13.45 16.06 -21.00
N ILE A 216 -14.02 14.96 -20.47
CA ILE A 216 -14.17 13.69 -21.21
C ILE A 216 -15.02 13.92 -22.47
N VAL A 217 -16.18 14.57 -22.33
CA VAL A 217 -17.09 14.84 -23.46
C VAL A 217 -16.40 15.66 -24.55
N GLN A 218 -15.69 16.72 -24.17
CA GLN A 218 -14.98 17.58 -25.13
C GLN A 218 -13.84 16.83 -25.83
N ALA A 219 -13.07 16.02 -25.09
CA ALA A 219 -12.00 15.22 -25.67
C ALA A 219 -12.54 14.15 -26.65
N VAL A 220 -13.59 13.43 -26.27
CA VAL A 220 -14.17 12.38 -27.13
C VAL A 220 -14.74 12.96 -28.43
N LYS A 221 -15.31 14.18 -28.39
CA LYS A 221 -15.81 14.86 -29.60
C LYS A 221 -14.71 15.20 -30.60
N THR A 222 -13.48 15.38 -30.15
CA THR A 222 -12.33 15.69 -31.02
C THR A 222 -11.59 14.45 -31.52
N TRP A 223 -11.98 13.25 -31.09
CA TRP A 223 -11.38 12.00 -31.58
C TRP A 223 -11.73 11.72 -33.04
N ASP A 224 -10.83 10.98 -33.71
CA ASP A 224 -11.08 10.48 -35.06
C ASP A 224 -12.31 9.57 -35.11
N GLY A 225 -12.91 9.44 -36.31
CA GLY A 225 -14.13 8.66 -36.53
C GLY A 225 -14.01 7.21 -36.05
N ASP A 226 -12.84 6.59 -36.23
CA ASP A 226 -12.58 5.20 -35.85
C ASP A 226 -12.66 5.00 -34.33
N PHE A 227 -12.01 5.86 -33.53
CA PHE A 227 -12.06 5.78 -32.06
C PHE A 227 -13.45 6.09 -31.52
N ARG A 228 -14.19 7.01 -32.15
CA ARG A 228 -15.61 7.25 -31.80
C ARG A 228 -16.50 6.07 -32.13
N ALA A 229 -16.27 5.39 -33.26
CA ALA A 229 -17.01 4.19 -33.63
C ALA A 229 -16.72 3.01 -32.68
N ILE A 230 -15.46 2.83 -32.28
CA ILE A 230 -15.08 1.84 -31.25
C ILE A 230 -15.79 2.16 -29.93
N LEU A 231 -15.73 3.41 -29.49
CA LEU A 231 -16.37 3.83 -28.25
C LEU A 231 -17.90 3.63 -28.30
N ALA A 232 -18.55 4.01 -29.40
CA ALA A 232 -20.00 3.86 -29.61
C ALA A 232 -20.47 2.39 -29.47
N LYS A 233 -19.68 1.43 -29.97
CA LYS A 233 -19.96 -0.01 -29.78
C LYS A 233 -19.82 -0.46 -28.32
N GLU A 234 -18.94 0.18 -27.56
CA GLU A 234 -18.66 -0.16 -26.16
C GLU A 234 -19.52 0.60 -25.15
N VAL A 235 -20.20 1.69 -25.55
CA VAL A 235 -20.94 2.56 -24.62
C VAL A 235 -21.95 1.80 -23.77
N GLY A 236 -22.65 0.82 -24.36
CA GLY A 236 -23.62 -0.02 -23.64
C GLY A 236 -23.01 -0.89 -22.53
N MET A 237 -21.70 -1.17 -22.59
CA MET A 237 -20.98 -1.99 -21.61
C MET A 237 -20.40 -1.18 -20.44
N PHE A 238 -20.42 0.16 -20.52
CA PHE A 238 -19.93 1.00 -19.42
C PHE A 238 -20.95 1.07 -18.26
N GLN A 239 -20.44 1.19 -17.03
CA GLN A 239 -21.22 1.49 -15.84
C GLN A 239 -22.03 2.78 -16.05
N GLY A 240 -23.23 2.87 -15.47
CA GLY A 240 -24.20 3.94 -15.74
C GLY A 240 -23.61 5.35 -15.65
N THR A 241 -22.74 5.60 -14.67
CA THR A 241 -22.11 6.92 -14.48
C THR A 241 -21.20 7.35 -15.63
N LEU A 242 -20.38 6.45 -16.19
CA LEU A 242 -19.57 6.74 -17.39
C LEU A 242 -20.43 6.73 -18.65
N ARG A 243 -21.41 5.84 -18.72
CA ARG A 243 -22.33 5.74 -19.86
C ARG A 243 -23.06 7.06 -20.09
N ASP A 244 -23.59 7.68 -19.05
CA ASP A 244 -24.34 8.95 -19.16
C ASP A 244 -23.45 10.10 -19.62
N VAL A 245 -22.20 10.15 -19.12
CA VAL A 245 -21.19 11.12 -19.56
C VAL A 245 -20.85 10.91 -21.05
N LEU A 246 -20.63 9.67 -21.48
CA LEU A 246 -20.28 9.34 -22.87
C LEU A 246 -21.46 9.48 -23.84
N ALA A 247 -22.69 9.21 -23.40
CA ALA A 247 -23.90 9.45 -24.18
C ALA A 247 -24.07 10.94 -24.50
N SER A 248 -23.72 11.82 -23.55
CA SER A 248 -23.70 13.28 -23.74
C SER A 248 -22.65 13.75 -24.78
N ALA A 249 -21.68 12.90 -25.11
CA ALA A 249 -20.71 13.15 -26.18
C ALA A 249 -21.23 12.80 -27.59
N GLY A 250 -22.43 12.22 -27.70
CA GLY A 250 -23.00 11.76 -28.98
C GLY A 250 -22.59 10.34 -29.36
N CYS A 251 -22.05 9.56 -28.41
CA CYS A 251 -21.66 8.16 -28.61
C CYS A 251 -22.82 7.19 -28.35
N THR A 252 -24.03 7.51 -28.80
CA THR A 252 -25.16 6.59 -28.74
C THR A 252 -25.08 5.65 -29.94
N GLY A 253 -24.86 4.36 -29.68
CA GLY A 253 -25.04 3.32 -30.69
C GLY A 253 -26.49 3.33 -31.16
N SER A 254 -26.73 3.90 -32.34
CA SER A 254 -27.98 3.69 -33.06
C SER A 254 -27.90 2.34 -33.78
N ASP A 255 -28.07 1.24 -33.03
CA ASP A 255 -28.64 0.03 -33.63
C ASP A 255 -30.16 0.24 -33.68
N THR A 256 -30.56 1.08 -34.63
CA THR A 256 -31.82 0.92 -35.34
C THR A 256 -31.42 1.01 -36.80
N GLU A 257 -31.40 -0.14 -37.47
CA GLU A 257 -31.45 -0.23 -38.91
C GLU A 257 -32.56 0.67 -39.44
N LYS A 258 -32.18 1.88 -39.83
CA LYS A 258 -32.76 2.55 -40.97
C LYS A 258 -31.62 2.73 -41.95
N THR A 259 -31.56 1.79 -42.86
CA THR A 259 -31.01 1.95 -44.20
C THR A 259 -31.64 3.20 -44.83
N GLN A 260 -31.11 4.38 -44.51
CA GLN A 260 -31.26 5.56 -45.32
C GLN A 260 -30.28 5.42 -46.47
N THR A 261 -30.78 4.80 -47.53
CA THR A 261 -30.34 5.07 -48.90
C THR A 261 -30.08 6.56 -49.05
N ALA A 262 -28.82 6.91 -49.28
CA ALA A 262 -28.46 8.21 -49.82
C ALA A 262 -29.08 8.30 -51.22
N GLN A 263 -30.27 8.90 -51.28
CA GLN A 263 -30.81 9.50 -52.48
C GLN A 263 -29.92 10.68 -52.84
N THR A 264 -28.99 10.46 -53.75
CA THR A 264 -28.52 11.53 -54.63
C THR A 264 -29.58 11.70 -55.71
N THR A 265 -30.60 12.51 -55.40
CA THR A 265 -31.54 13.06 -56.38
C THR A 265 -30.78 14.07 -57.24
N VAL A 266 -30.20 13.59 -58.34
CA VAL A 266 -30.01 14.43 -59.53
C VAL A 266 -31.31 14.37 -60.31
N ALA A 267 -31.87 15.55 -60.54
CA ALA A 267 -33.08 15.76 -61.31
C ALA A 267 -32.94 15.27 -62.76
N SER A 268 -33.94 14.51 -63.20
CA SER A 268 -34.40 14.52 -64.59
C SER A 268 -35.80 13.92 -64.65
N SER A 269 -36.74 14.72 -65.13
CA SER A 269 -38.20 14.50 -65.25
C SER A 269 -38.63 13.15 -65.82
N PRO A 270 -39.80 12.61 -65.41
CA PRO A 270 -40.62 11.79 -66.28
C PRO A 270 -41.58 12.72 -67.03
N ALA A 271 -41.36 12.91 -68.33
CA ALA A 271 -42.40 13.45 -69.19
C ALA A 271 -43.30 12.28 -69.62
N ASP A 272 -44.60 12.50 -69.47
CA ASP A 272 -45.72 11.69 -69.92
C ASP A 272 -45.50 11.00 -71.26
N ALA A 273 -45.95 9.75 -71.35
CA ALA A 273 -46.30 9.12 -72.62
C ALA A 273 -47.73 8.59 -72.51
N THR A 274 -48.67 9.52 -72.67
CA THR A 274 -50.02 9.26 -73.16
C THR A 274 -49.96 8.46 -74.46
N ALA A 275 -50.75 7.39 -74.49
CA ALA A 275 -51.06 6.66 -75.70
C ALA A 275 -51.87 7.56 -76.63
N GLU A 276 -51.22 8.13 -77.65
CA GLU A 276 -51.90 8.66 -78.84
C GLU A 276 -51.52 7.82 -80.07
N LEU A 277 -52.53 7.12 -80.59
CA LEU A 277 -52.58 6.66 -81.97
C LEU A 277 -52.43 7.87 -82.91
N ARG A 278 -51.32 7.98 -83.63
CA ARG A 278 -51.22 8.76 -84.89
C ARG A 278 -50.29 8.10 -85.90
N SER A 279 -50.94 7.54 -86.93
CA SER A 279 -50.64 7.48 -88.37
C SER A 279 -49.23 7.18 -88.91
N PRO A 280 -49.15 6.47 -90.06
CA PRO A 280 -48.01 5.65 -90.45
C PRO A 280 -46.81 6.50 -90.87
N ARG A 281 -45.73 6.43 -90.09
CA ARG A 281 -44.43 7.01 -90.48
C ARG A 281 -43.73 6.06 -91.43
N GLN A 282 -43.34 6.65 -92.55
CA GLN A 282 -42.59 6.13 -93.71
C GLN A 282 -41.55 5.06 -93.38
N PRO A 283 -41.24 4.15 -94.33
CA PRO A 283 -40.24 3.11 -94.12
C PRO A 283 -38.88 3.79 -93.92
N ALA A 284 -38.47 3.92 -92.66
CA ALA A 284 -37.09 4.23 -92.34
C ALA A 284 -36.26 3.10 -92.94
N GLN A 285 -35.40 3.46 -93.89
CA GLN A 285 -34.43 2.56 -94.48
C GLN A 285 -33.73 1.81 -93.35
N TYR A 286 -33.98 0.50 -93.28
CA TYR A 286 -33.35 -0.38 -92.31
C TYR A 286 -31.88 -0.49 -92.69
N ASP A 287 -31.04 0.29 -92.02
CA ASP A 287 -29.59 0.23 -92.20
C ASP A 287 -29.02 -0.88 -91.32
N ALA A 288 -28.89 -2.06 -91.91
CA ALA A 288 -28.34 -3.24 -91.25
C ALA A 288 -26.93 -3.00 -90.71
N LEU A 289 -26.14 -2.09 -91.31
CA LEU A 289 -24.78 -1.80 -90.85
C LEU A 289 -24.78 -1.04 -89.53
N TYR A 290 -25.73 -0.12 -89.32
CA TYR A 290 -25.88 0.63 -88.07
C TYR A 290 -26.28 -0.29 -86.91
N GLU A 291 -27.21 -1.22 -87.12
CA GLU A 291 -27.61 -2.18 -86.08
C GLU A 291 -26.49 -3.20 -85.78
N ILE A 292 -25.69 -3.61 -86.77
CA ILE A 292 -24.50 -4.44 -86.54
C ILE A 292 -23.47 -3.68 -85.69
N GLU A 293 -23.22 -2.40 -85.97
CA GLU A 293 -22.28 -1.60 -85.18
C GLU A 293 -22.77 -1.38 -83.74
N ARG A 294 -24.08 -1.17 -83.56
CA ARG A 294 -24.71 -1.05 -82.24
C ARG A 294 -24.60 -2.34 -81.43
N ILE A 295 -24.85 -3.49 -82.05
CA ILE A 295 -24.67 -4.81 -81.42
C ILE A 295 -23.19 -5.03 -81.09
N GLY A 296 -22.26 -4.64 -81.98
CA GLY A 296 -20.82 -4.74 -81.73
C GLY A 296 -20.38 -3.95 -80.49
N LYS A 297 -20.86 -2.71 -80.34
CA LYS A 297 -20.60 -1.88 -79.13
C LYS A 297 -21.22 -2.49 -77.86
N TYR A 298 -22.40 -3.09 -77.98
CA TYR A 298 -23.05 -3.77 -76.85
C TYR A 298 -22.28 -5.02 -76.41
N VAL A 299 -21.80 -5.84 -77.37
CA VAL A 299 -20.97 -7.02 -77.09
C VAL A 299 -19.65 -6.59 -76.43
N GLN A 300 -18.98 -5.55 -76.92
CA GLN A 300 -17.76 -5.03 -76.28
C GLN A 300 -18.01 -4.53 -74.86
N ASN A 301 -19.13 -3.86 -74.59
CA ASN A 301 -19.51 -3.44 -73.25
C ASN A 301 -19.74 -4.65 -72.32
N LEU A 302 -20.47 -5.67 -72.80
CA LEU A 302 -20.68 -6.91 -72.05
C LEU A 302 -19.36 -7.66 -71.76
N GLU A 303 -18.44 -7.72 -72.72
CA GLU A 303 -17.12 -8.31 -72.50
C GLU A 303 -16.31 -7.54 -71.45
N GLY A 304 -16.39 -6.21 -71.46
CA GLY A 304 -15.82 -5.35 -70.43
C GLY A 304 -16.39 -5.63 -69.04
N GLN A 305 -17.72 -5.75 -68.93
CA GLN A 305 -18.41 -6.09 -67.68
C GLN A 305 -18.04 -7.49 -67.18
N ILE A 306 -17.95 -8.49 -68.07
CA ILE A 306 -17.53 -9.85 -67.72
C ILE A 306 -16.11 -9.87 -67.16
N LYS A 307 -15.18 -9.11 -67.78
CA LYS A 307 -13.80 -8.98 -67.27
C LYS A 307 -13.78 -8.34 -65.88
N GLN A 308 -14.55 -7.27 -65.68
CA GLN A 308 -14.65 -6.57 -64.40
C GLN A 308 -15.25 -7.47 -63.31
N HIS A 309 -16.30 -8.24 -63.61
CA HIS A 309 -16.89 -9.19 -62.68
C HIS A 309 -15.96 -10.35 -62.34
N ARG A 310 -15.22 -10.89 -63.32
CA ARG A 310 -14.19 -11.90 -63.05
C ARG A 310 -13.11 -11.40 -62.09
N GLN A 311 -12.64 -10.16 -62.26
CA GLN A 311 -11.69 -9.55 -61.33
C GLN A 311 -12.27 -9.41 -59.92
N LYS A 312 -13.53 -8.96 -59.80
CA LYS A 312 -14.22 -8.85 -58.50
C LYS A 312 -14.40 -10.20 -57.80
N ILE A 313 -14.69 -11.26 -58.55
CA ILE A 313 -14.79 -12.62 -58.00
C ILE A 313 -13.43 -13.08 -57.49
N GLN A 314 -12.36 -12.88 -58.26
CA GLN A 314 -11.00 -13.27 -57.83
C GLN A 314 -10.51 -12.49 -56.60
N THR A 315 -10.87 -11.22 -56.45
CA THR A 315 -10.55 -10.47 -55.22
C THR A 315 -11.35 -11.01 -54.05
N ALA A 316 -12.66 -11.23 -54.23
CA ALA A 316 -13.52 -11.76 -53.16
C ALA A 316 -13.11 -13.17 -52.72
N GLU A 317 -12.67 -14.03 -53.64
CA GLU A 317 -12.14 -15.36 -53.31
C GLU A 317 -10.86 -15.28 -52.47
N ARG A 318 -9.94 -14.37 -52.80
CA ARG A 318 -8.73 -14.13 -52.01
C ARG A 318 -9.06 -13.60 -50.62
N ASP A 319 -9.96 -12.61 -50.54
CA ASP A 319 -10.38 -12.03 -49.27
C ASP A 319 -11.07 -13.09 -48.38
N TRP A 320 -11.89 -13.96 -48.98
CA TRP A 320 -12.54 -15.06 -48.28
C TRP A 320 -11.54 -16.10 -47.75
N GLN A 321 -10.54 -16.49 -48.56
CA GLN A 321 -9.48 -17.40 -48.13
C GLN A 321 -8.64 -16.80 -46.99
N GLN A 322 -8.33 -15.52 -47.07
CA GLN A 322 -7.61 -14.82 -46.01
C GLN A 322 -8.44 -14.80 -44.72
N ALA A 323 -9.70 -14.36 -44.77
CA ALA A 323 -10.59 -14.34 -43.61
C ALA A 323 -10.79 -15.74 -43.01
N HIS A 324 -10.84 -16.78 -43.84
CA HIS A 324 -10.93 -18.16 -43.37
C HIS A 324 -9.68 -18.58 -42.56
N SER A 325 -8.48 -18.26 -43.07
CA SER A 325 -7.22 -18.54 -42.39
C SER A 325 -7.10 -17.80 -41.05
N GLU A 326 -7.51 -16.53 -41.01
CA GLU A 326 -7.52 -15.71 -39.79
C GLU A 326 -8.49 -16.30 -38.74
N LEU A 327 -9.65 -16.79 -39.17
CA LEU A 327 -10.63 -17.43 -38.28
C LEU A 327 -10.09 -18.74 -37.69
N GLU A 328 -9.35 -19.55 -38.47
CA GLU A 328 -8.70 -20.75 -37.94
C GLU A 328 -7.64 -20.42 -36.87
N ILE A 329 -6.83 -19.40 -37.11
CA ILE A 329 -5.83 -18.93 -36.13
C ILE A 329 -6.53 -18.48 -34.85
N ALA A 330 -7.55 -17.62 -34.98
CA ALA A 330 -8.31 -17.13 -33.83
C ALA A 330 -9.00 -18.28 -33.04
N ARG A 331 -9.45 -19.34 -33.72
CA ARG A 331 -9.99 -20.53 -33.04
C ARG A 331 -8.93 -21.26 -32.22
N ARG A 332 -7.72 -21.44 -32.76
CA ARG A 332 -6.61 -22.08 -32.04
C ARG A 332 -6.20 -21.25 -30.83
N GLU A 333 -6.02 -19.95 -31.00
CA GLU A 333 -5.68 -19.02 -29.90
C GLU A 333 -6.74 -19.05 -28.79
N ARG A 334 -8.04 -19.08 -29.15
CA ARG A 334 -9.12 -19.21 -28.18
C ARG A 334 -9.05 -20.52 -27.40
N GLU A 335 -8.72 -21.62 -28.06
CA GLU A 335 -8.64 -22.92 -27.41
C GLU A 335 -7.43 -23.02 -26.48
N ASP A 336 -6.28 -22.48 -26.88
CA ASP A 336 -5.09 -22.40 -26.03
C ASP A 336 -5.33 -21.48 -24.82
N ALA A 337 -5.98 -20.32 -25.01
CA ALA A 337 -6.39 -19.47 -23.90
C ALA A 337 -7.35 -20.18 -22.94
N ARG A 338 -8.26 -21.02 -23.45
CA ARG A 338 -9.17 -21.83 -22.63
C ARG A 338 -8.40 -22.88 -21.81
N ARG A 339 -7.40 -23.54 -22.40
CA ARG A 339 -6.54 -24.49 -21.68
C ARG A 339 -5.74 -23.80 -20.59
N GLN A 340 -5.16 -22.64 -20.89
CA GLN A 340 -4.43 -21.82 -19.92
C GLN A 340 -5.32 -21.41 -18.74
N ALA A 341 -6.54 -20.92 -19.03
CA ALA A 341 -7.51 -20.56 -17.99
C ALA A 341 -7.92 -21.76 -17.11
N SER A 342 -7.99 -22.97 -17.69
CA SER A 342 -8.27 -24.20 -16.92
C SER A 342 -7.14 -24.51 -15.95
N VAL A 343 -5.88 -24.45 -16.39
CA VAL A 343 -4.71 -24.70 -15.54
C VAL A 343 -4.63 -23.66 -14.41
N GLU A 344 -4.89 -22.39 -14.73
CA GLU A 344 -4.92 -21.32 -13.74
C GLU A 344 -6.05 -21.53 -12.72
N HIS A 345 -7.24 -21.96 -13.17
CA HIS A 345 -8.35 -22.30 -12.28
C HIS A 345 -8.03 -23.46 -11.33
N ASP A 346 -7.42 -24.53 -11.84
CA ASP A 346 -6.99 -25.67 -11.02
C ASP A 346 -5.90 -25.27 -10.01
N SER A 347 -4.98 -24.37 -10.41
CA SER A 347 -3.98 -23.82 -9.50
C SER A 347 -4.61 -22.95 -8.40
N ALA A 348 -5.61 -22.14 -8.74
CA ALA A 348 -6.28 -21.25 -7.80
C ALA A 348 -7.13 -22.04 -6.80
N THR A 349 -7.79 -23.12 -7.25
CA THR A 349 -8.54 -24.02 -6.36
C THR A 349 -7.61 -24.77 -5.41
N ARG A 350 -6.44 -25.24 -5.88
CA ARG A 350 -5.42 -25.84 -5.01
C ARG A 350 -4.93 -24.86 -3.94
N LEU A 351 -4.54 -23.64 -4.34
CA LEU A 351 -4.07 -22.60 -3.42
C LEU A 351 -5.17 -22.18 -2.41
N ALA A 352 -6.43 -22.16 -2.82
CA ALA A 352 -7.55 -21.91 -1.92
C ALA A 352 -7.71 -23.02 -0.86
N GLY A 353 -7.48 -24.28 -1.25
CA GLY A 353 -7.42 -25.42 -0.34
C GLY A 353 -6.30 -25.29 0.68
N GLU A 354 -5.06 -25.06 0.21
CA GLU A 354 -3.88 -24.85 1.08
C GLU A 354 -4.10 -23.68 2.05
N LYS A 355 -4.68 -22.57 1.58
CA LYS A 355 -5.03 -21.42 2.43
C LYS A 355 -6.03 -21.80 3.53
N SER A 356 -7.02 -22.64 3.21
CA SER A 356 -8.01 -23.09 4.21
C SER A 356 -7.37 -23.99 5.26
N GLU A 357 -6.43 -24.86 4.88
CA GLU A 357 -5.70 -25.71 5.82
C GLU A 357 -4.80 -24.89 6.75
N LEU A 358 -4.01 -23.97 6.20
CA LEU A 358 -3.17 -23.07 6.99
C LEU A 358 -4.01 -22.18 7.93
N HIS A 359 -5.22 -21.79 7.52
CA HIS A 359 -6.12 -21.04 8.39
C HIS A 359 -6.58 -21.87 9.59
N LYS A 360 -6.96 -23.14 9.38
CA LYS A 360 -7.31 -24.06 10.47
C LYS A 360 -6.14 -24.31 11.41
N GLU A 361 -4.93 -24.44 10.87
CA GLU A 361 -3.71 -24.60 11.67
C GLU A 361 -3.46 -23.35 12.52
N ALA A 362 -3.58 -22.15 11.94
CA ALA A 362 -3.44 -20.89 12.67
C ALA A 362 -4.48 -20.74 13.79
N GLU A 363 -5.75 -21.11 13.54
CA GLU A 363 -6.80 -21.13 14.57
C GLU A 363 -6.47 -22.12 15.70
N SER A 364 -5.94 -23.30 15.36
CA SER A 364 -5.54 -24.30 16.35
C SER A 364 -4.39 -23.79 17.24
N LEU A 365 -3.35 -23.19 16.64
CA LEU A 365 -2.21 -22.62 17.37
C LEU A 365 -2.64 -21.43 18.24
N GLN A 366 -3.57 -20.60 17.75
CA GLN A 366 -4.12 -19.50 18.53
C GLN A 366 -4.85 -20.01 19.78
N SER A 367 -5.65 -21.08 19.63
CA SER A 367 -6.33 -21.71 20.77
C SER A 367 -5.35 -22.30 21.79
N GLU A 368 -4.22 -22.83 21.33
CA GLU A 368 -3.16 -23.36 22.19
C GLU A 368 -2.43 -22.24 22.94
N ILE A 369 -2.12 -21.13 22.26
CA ILE A 369 -1.52 -19.94 22.88
C ILE A 369 -2.43 -19.39 24.00
N ASP A 370 -3.73 -19.27 23.74
CA ASP A 370 -4.67 -18.75 24.74
C ASP A 370 -4.81 -19.70 25.93
N ARG A 371 -4.79 -21.02 25.70
CA ARG A 371 -4.72 -22.02 26.77
C ARG A 371 -3.45 -21.90 27.61
N LEU A 372 -2.28 -21.77 26.98
CA LEU A 372 -1.00 -21.63 27.68
C LEU A 372 -0.92 -20.34 28.48
N ARG A 373 -1.45 -19.23 27.96
CA ARG A 373 -1.55 -17.95 28.69
C ARG A 373 -2.40 -18.07 29.95
N GLU A 374 -3.52 -18.78 29.87
CA GLU A 374 -4.37 -18.99 31.04
C GLU A 374 -3.68 -19.87 32.09
N GLN A 375 -2.96 -20.91 31.64
CA GLN A 375 -2.14 -21.74 32.54
C GLN A 375 -1.01 -20.93 33.20
N LEU A 376 -0.37 -20.03 32.47
CA LEU A 376 0.68 -19.15 32.99
C LEU A 376 0.13 -18.23 34.07
N ARG A 377 -1.00 -17.54 33.82
CA ARG A 377 -1.65 -16.68 34.82
C ARG A 377 -2.04 -17.44 36.09
N ALA A 378 -2.57 -18.66 35.93
CA ALA A 378 -2.91 -19.50 37.07
C ALA A 378 -1.67 -19.91 37.88
N ALA A 379 -0.54 -20.17 37.21
CA ALA A 379 0.73 -20.48 37.87
C ALA A 379 1.32 -19.25 38.59
N GLU A 380 1.29 -18.08 37.96
CA GLU A 380 1.71 -16.80 38.55
C GLU A 380 0.91 -16.48 39.81
N SER A 381 -0.43 -16.60 39.75
CA SER A 381 -1.29 -16.37 40.92
C SER A 381 -0.99 -17.33 42.07
N ARG A 382 -0.74 -18.63 41.78
CA ARG A 382 -0.32 -19.59 42.82
C ARG A 382 1.03 -19.22 43.43
N HIS A 383 1.97 -18.74 42.61
CA HIS A 383 3.27 -18.31 43.08
C HIS A 383 3.15 -17.08 43.99
N GLU A 384 2.38 -16.07 43.60
CA GLU A 384 2.11 -14.89 44.43
C GLU A 384 1.47 -15.26 45.77
N GLN A 385 0.48 -16.17 45.77
CA GLN A 385 -0.14 -16.68 47.00
C GLN A 385 0.87 -17.40 47.90
N ALA A 386 1.76 -18.22 47.33
CA ALA A 386 2.80 -18.90 48.08
C ALA A 386 3.81 -17.91 48.69
N VAL A 387 4.22 -16.88 47.94
CA VAL A 387 5.10 -15.82 48.43
C VAL A 387 4.44 -15.04 49.58
N ALA A 388 3.16 -14.66 49.42
CA ALA A 388 2.41 -14.00 50.48
C ALA A 388 2.32 -14.87 51.74
N SER A 389 1.99 -16.15 51.60
CA SER A 389 1.94 -17.09 52.73
C SER A 389 3.29 -17.25 53.43
N HIS A 390 4.38 -17.41 52.68
CA HIS A 390 5.72 -17.49 53.27
C HIS A 390 6.13 -16.19 53.96
N SER A 391 5.73 -15.02 53.43
CA SER A 391 6.01 -13.73 54.07
C SER A 391 5.30 -13.60 55.43
N GLU A 392 4.07 -14.08 55.52
CA GLU A 392 3.31 -14.12 56.78
C GLU A 392 3.94 -15.10 57.79
N GLN A 393 4.38 -16.26 57.33
CA GLN A 393 5.13 -17.22 58.15
C GLN A 393 6.45 -16.61 58.67
N LEU A 394 7.19 -15.87 57.83
CA LEU A 394 8.41 -15.20 58.25
C LEU A 394 8.13 -14.09 59.29
N ASN A 395 7.06 -13.32 59.11
CA ASN A 395 6.67 -12.29 60.07
C ASN A 395 6.29 -12.90 61.42
N THR A 396 5.49 -13.97 61.43
CA THR A 396 5.11 -14.66 62.68
C THR A 396 6.31 -15.28 63.39
N LEU A 397 7.26 -15.88 62.65
CA LEU A 397 8.52 -16.37 63.22
C LEU A 397 9.38 -15.23 63.76
N SER A 398 9.47 -14.11 63.05
CA SER A 398 10.22 -12.93 63.49
C SER A 398 9.65 -12.34 64.78
N GLU A 399 8.33 -12.19 64.87
CA GLU A 399 7.65 -11.75 66.09
C GLU A 399 7.90 -12.71 67.25
N ARG A 400 7.86 -14.02 67.00
CA ARG A 400 8.14 -15.03 68.02
C ARG A 400 9.58 -14.92 68.52
N ILE A 401 10.55 -14.81 67.62
CA ILE A 401 11.97 -14.62 67.96
C ILE A 401 12.15 -13.33 68.77
N ALA A 402 11.48 -12.24 68.40
CA ALA A 402 11.54 -10.99 69.15
C ALA A 402 10.98 -11.13 70.57
N ARG A 403 9.79 -11.74 70.74
CA ARG A 403 9.19 -11.98 72.06
C ARG A 403 10.02 -12.91 72.93
N GLU A 404 10.52 -14.01 72.35
CA GLU A 404 11.41 -14.93 73.06
C GLU A 404 12.72 -14.23 73.44
N GLY A 405 13.30 -13.43 72.54
CA GLY A 405 14.48 -12.60 72.79
C GLY A 405 14.28 -11.61 73.92
N GLU A 406 13.18 -10.86 73.93
CA GLU A 406 12.82 -9.93 75.02
C GLU A 406 12.64 -10.67 76.35
N HIS A 407 11.97 -11.82 76.34
CA HIS A 407 11.82 -12.65 77.53
C HIS A 407 13.18 -13.14 78.06
N TRP A 408 14.08 -13.59 77.17
CA TRP A 408 15.45 -14.00 77.54
C TRP A 408 16.25 -12.83 78.13
N VAL A 409 16.19 -11.65 77.52
CA VAL A 409 16.86 -10.44 78.02
C VAL A 409 16.28 -10.02 79.38
N GLY A 410 14.95 -10.05 79.54
CA GLY A 410 14.27 -9.76 80.80
C GLY A 410 14.66 -10.74 81.91
N ALA A 411 14.64 -12.05 81.63
CA ALA A 411 15.05 -13.09 82.56
C ALA A 411 16.53 -12.95 82.97
N PHE A 412 17.41 -12.62 82.01
CA PHE A 412 18.81 -12.32 82.27
C PHE A 412 18.98 -11.09 83.17
N ARG A 413 18.30 -9.98 82.85
CA ARG A 413 18.33 -8.75 83.65
C ARG A 413 17.83 -8.98 85.07
N ASN A 414 16.76 -9.73 85.25
CA ASN A 414 16.21 -10.06 86.57
C ASN A 414 17.18 -10.95 87.36
N ARG A 415 17.84 -11.92 86.72
CA ARG A 415 18.85 -12.77 87.35
C ARG A 415 20.07 -11.97 87.83
N ILE A 416 20.61 -11.10 86.98
CA ILE A 416 21.71 -10.20 87.37
C ILE A 416 21.25 -9.25 88.47
N GLY A 417 20.09 -8.63 88.30
CA GLY A 417 19.51 -7.71 89.29
C GLY A 417 19.41 -8.36 90.67
N ALA A 418 18.86 -9.57 90.76
CA ALA A 418 18.76 -10.30 92.03
C ALA A 418 20.12 -10.61 92.67
N ARG A 419 21.14 -10.98 91.88
CA ARG A 419 22.49 -11.24 92.39
C ARG A 419 23.21 -9.97 92.85
N VAL A 420 23.03 -8.87 92.12
CA VAL A 420 23.62 -7.56 92.40
C VAL A 420 22.94 -6.89 93.60
N GLN A 421 21.62 -7.05 93.74
CA GLN A 421 20.79 -6.40 94.77
C GLN A 421 21.32 -6.64 96.18
N LYS A 422 21.74 -7.88 96.51
CA LYS A 422 22.28 -8.21 97.83
C LYS A 422 23.47 -7.32 98.21
N TYR A 423 24.40 -7.12 97.29
CA TYR A 423 25.58 -6.29 97.53
C TYR A 423 25.26 -4.80 97.45
N ALA A 424 24.27 -4.40 96.64
CA ALA A 424 23.80 -3.02 96.58
C ALA A 424 23.09 -2.60 97.87
N ASP A 425 22.29 -3.48 98.47
CA ASP A 425 21.64 -3.24 99.76
C ASP A 425 22.66 -3.15 100.90
N ASP A 426 23.67 -4.03 100.90
CA ASP A 426 24.79 -3.95 101.85
C ASP A 426 25.58 -2.63 101.73
N LEU A 427 25.84 -2.18 100.49
CA LEU A 427 26.49 -0.88 100.22
C LEU A 427 25.64 0.30 100.65
N LYS A 428 24.32 0.22 100.46
CA LYS A 428 23.38 1.26 100.90
C LYS A 428 23.30 1.32 102.43
N ASN A 429 23.27 0.18 103.12
CA ASN A 429 23.30 0.16 104.58
C ASN A 429 24.64 0.69 105.14
N ALA A 430 25.73 0.56 104.38
CA ALA A 430 27.02 1.13 104.72
C ALA A 430 27.13 2.64 104.47
N SER A 431 26.23 3.28 103.70
CA SER A 431 26.32 4.71 103.40
C SER A 431 26.06 5.62 104.60
N ASP A 432 25.30 5.11 105.57
CA ASP A 432 24.90 5.85 106.77
C ASP A 432 25.86 5.62 107.96
N MET A 433 26.95 4.87 107.73
CA MET A 433 27.97 4.58 108.74
C MET A 433 29.18 5.53 108.61
N PRO A 434 29.81 5.94 109.73
CA PRO A 434 31.04 6.73 109.68
C PRO A 434 32.17 5.91 109.02
N MET A 435 32.87 6.52 108.07
CA MET A 435 33.90 5.85 107.27
C MET A 435 35.09 5.43 108.14
N THR A 436 35.22 4.12 108.37
CA THR A 436 36.39 3.50 109.02
C THR A 436 37.23 2.74 107.99
N ASP A 437 38.51 2.48 108.30
CA ASP A 437 39.41 1.73 107.41
C ASP A 437 38.90 0.32 107.10
N ASP A 438 38.24 -0.33 108.06
CA ASP A 438 37.65 -1.66 107.87
C ASP A 438 36.39 -1.61 107.01
N LEU A 439 35.55 -0.58 107.16
CA LEU A 439 34.41 -0.35 106.28
C LEU A 439 34.87 -0.07 104.84
N GLY A 440 35.93 0.72 104.66
CA GLY A 440 36.52 0.97 103.34
C GLY A 440 37.11 -0.28 102.67
N LYS A 441 37.67 -1.22 103.44
CA LYS A 441 38.09 -2.54 102.92
C LYS A 441 36.90 -3.43 102.55
N ALA A 442 35.85 -3.44 103.37
CA ALA A 442 34.64 -4.21 103.10
C ALA A 442 33.92 -3.73 101.82
N ILE A 443 33.76 -2.41 101.65
CA ILE A 443 33.17 -1.79 100.45
C ILE A 443 33.96 -2.16 99.19
N ARG A 444 35.30 -2.06 99.22
CA ARG A 444 36.15 -2.46 98.07
C ARG A 444 36.00 -3.94 97.70
N ASN A 445 35.92 -4.82 98.71
CA ASN A 445 35.69 -6.24 98.47
C ASN A 445 34.31 -6.52 97.87
N GLN A 446 33.26 -5.84 98.33
CA GLN A 446 31.91 -5.93 97.76
C GLN A 446 31.86 -5.42 96.32
N MET A 447 32.56 -4.32 96.00
CA MET A 447 32.67 -3.82 94.62
C MET A 447 33.40 -4.83 93.72
N LYS A 448 34.50 -5.45 94.19
CA LYS A 448 35.18 -6.52 93.45
C LYS A 448 34.27 -7.72 93.20
N GLN A 449 33.46 -8.12 94.19
CA GLN A 449 32.50 -9.21 94.05
C GLN A 449 31.38 -8.87 93.06
N LEU A 450 30.86 -7.64 93.07
CA LEU A 450 29.90 -7.15 92.09
C LEU A 450 30.45 -7.21 90.65
N LEU A 451 31.68 -6.74 90.45
CA LEU A 451 32.35 -6.76 89.16
C LEU A 451 32.61 -8.18 88.68
N TRP A 452 32.97 -9.09 89.59
CA TRP A 452 33.15 -10.51 89.29
C TRP A 452 31.83 -11.17 88.87
N ILE A 453 30.72 -10.87 89.55
CA ILE A 453 29.38 -11.38 89.19
C ILE A 453 29.01 -10.94 87.78
N LEU A 454 29.16 -9.65 87.48
CA LEU A 454 28.86 -9.10 86.15
C LEU A 454 29.75 -9.76 85.06
N LYS A 455 31.04 -9.95 85.32
CA LYS A 455 31.96 -10.62 84.39
C LYS A 455 31.61 -12.11 84.21
N SER A 456 31.22 -12.80 85.28
CA SER A 456 30.84 -14.23 85.26
C SER A 456 29.55 -14.49 84.47
N ASP A 457 28.62 -13.54 84.48
CA ASP A 457 27.39 -13.58 83.68
C ASP A 457 27.58 -12.99 82.25
N GLY A 458 28.82 -12.76 81.84
CA GLY A 458 29.18 -12.42 80.44
C GLY A 458 29.19 -10.93 80.11
N VAL A 459 29.06 -10.03 81.08
CA VAL A 459 29.23 -8.59 80.86
C VAL A 459 30.71 -8.29 80.69
N LYS A 460 31.09 -7.81 79.50
CA LYS A 460 32.46 -7.38 79.23
C LYS A 460 32.78 -6.10 80.02
N ILE A 461 33.62 -6.22 81.04
CA ILE A 461 34.15 -5.09 81.80
C ILE A 461 35.64 -4.99 81.49
N ASN A 462 36.07 -3.85 80.94
CA ASN A 462 37.47 -3.60 80.62
C ASN A 462 38.19 -3.06 81.87
N GLY A 463 39.20 -3.80 82.33
CA GLY A 463 40.03 -3.46 83.50
C GLY A 463 40.35 -4.69 84.35
N ASP A 464 41.59 -4.79 84.84
CA ASP A 464 42.02 -5.78 85.83
C ASP A 464 41.79 -5.20 87.24
N PHE A 465 41.03 -5.91 88.09
CA PHE A 465 40.61 -5.44 89.42
C PHE A 465 41.43 -6.01 90.57
#